data_AF-A0A0F8YYZ6-F1
#
_entry.id   AF-A0A0F8YYZ6-F1
#
_cell.length_a   1.000
_cell.length_b   1.000
_cell.length_c   1.000
_cell.angle_alpha   90.00
_cell.angle_beta   90.00
_cell.angle_gamma   90.00
#
_symmetry.space_group_name_H-M   'P 1'
#
loop_
_entity.id
_entity.type
_entity.pdbx_description
1 polymer ?
#
loop_
_entity_poly.entity_id
_entity_poly.type
_entity_poly.pdbx_seq_one_letter_code
_entity_poly.pdbx_strand_id
1 'polypeptide(L)' 'YKDYLKKVGMYYNLQKIAPGPILYNADELINAIKNIEKVDVEYKEKRKKIRDKFNKYLDGKSTERILNYFKIEYS' A
#
# COMPACT_ATOMS: atom_id res chain seq x y z
N TYR A 1 17.76 -9.76 6.77
CA TYR A 1 16.69 -9.64 5.75
C TYR A 1 16.01 -10.97 5.43
N LYS A 2 16.72 -12.01 4.95
CA LYS A 2 16.13 -13.34 4.69
C LYS A 2 15.44 -13.96 5.92
N ASP A 3 15.98 -13.70 7.12
CA ASP A 3 15.38 -14.19 8.37
C ASP A 3 14.11 -13.47 8.82
N TYR A 4 13.90 -12.21 8.41
CA TYR A 4 12.69 -11.45 8.75
C TYR A 4 11.48 -11.95 7.94
N LEU A 5 11.69 -12.26 6.66
CA LEU A 5 10.67 -12.88 5.80
C LEU A 5 10.29 -14.30 6.25
N LYS A 6 11.17 -15.00 6.97
CA LYS A 6 10.92 -16.32 7.54
C LYS A 6 10.14 -16.28 8.87
N LYS A 7 10.24 -15.19 9.64
CA LYS A 7 9.79 -15.17 11.05
C LYS A 7 8.37 -14.65 11.29
N VAL A 8 7.73 -14.02 10.31
CA VAL A 8 6.31 -13.65 10.41
C VAL A 8 5.69 -13.96 9.06
N GLY A 9 4.75 -14.91 9.01
CA GLY A 9 4.11 -15.35 7.78
C GLY A 9 3.36 -14.22 7.09
N MET A 10 4.06 -13.43 6.28
CA MET A 10 3.43 -12.41 5.46
C MET A 10 2.63 -13.11 4.36
N TYR A 11 1.33 -12.81 4.28
CA TYR A 11 0.43 -13.35 3.24
C TYR A 11 0.87 -13.00 1.81
N TYR A 12 1.77 -12.01 1.65
CA TYR A 12 2.28 -11.57 0.36
C TYR A 12 3.78 -11.34 0.40
N ASN A 13 4.43 -11.59 -0.72
CA ASN A 13 5.85 -11.26 -0.90
C ASN A 13 6.01 -9.73 -0.96
N LEU A 14 6.61 -9.16 0.09
CA LEU A 14 6.81 -7.72 0.24
C LEU A 14 7.57 -7.09 -0.95
N GLN A 15 8.56 -7.76 -1.53
CA GLN A 15 9.29 -7.24 -2.71
C GLN A 15 8.33 -7.01 -3.89
N LYS A 16 7.36 -7.92 -4.06
CA LYS A 16 6.36 -7.83 -5.12
C LYS A 16 5.33 -6.73 -4.85
N ILE A 17 4.92 -6.53 -3.59
CA ILE A 17 3.80 -5.65 -3.24
C ILE A 17 4.19 -4.31 -2.62
N ALA A 18 5.48 -4.04 -2.38
CA ALA A 18 5.89 -2.77 -1.79
C ALA A 18 5.57 -1.60 -2.75
N PRO A 19 4.86 -0.56 -2.28
CA PRO A 19 4.50 0.62 -3.07
C PRO A 19 5.68 1.60 -3.27
N GLY A 20 6.86 1.25 -2.77
CA GLY A 20 8.09 2.03 -2.85
C GLY A 20 9.31 1.12 -2.79
N PRO A 21 10.51 1.70 -2.83
CA PRO A 21 11.75 0.95 -2.72
C PRO A 21 11.89 0.33 -1.32
N ILE A 22 12.51 -0.84 -1.25
CA ILE A 22 12.92 -1.45 0.01
C ILE A 22 14.35 -1.00 0.26
N LEU A 23 14.55 -0.22 1.33
CA LEU A 23 15.82 0.40 1.68
C LEU A 23 16.36 -0.25 2.94
N TYR A 24 17.67 -0.44 3.02
CA TYR A 24 18.32 -1.25 4.05
C TYR A 24 19.18 -0.44 5.02
N ASN A 25 19.49 0.81 4.69
CA ASN A 25 20.34 1.69 5.51
C ASN A 25 19.91 3.16 5.39
N ALA A 26 20.49 4.00 6.25
CA ALA A 26 20.15 5.42 6.34
C ALA A 26 20.55 6.20 5.08
N ASP A 27 21.67 5.87 4.45
CA ASP A 27 22.13 6.56 3.24
C ASP A 27 21.17 6.34 2.07
N GLU A 28 20.72 5.10 1.87
CA GLU A 28 19.68 4.74 0.91
C GLU A 28 18.36 5.50 1.18
N LEU A 29 17.96 5.59 2.45
CA LEU A 29 16.77 6.34 2.87
C LEU A 29 16.89 7.84 2.55
N ILE A 30 17.99 8.47 2.97
CA ILE A 30 18.24 9.89 2.74
C ILE A 30 18.28 10.17 1.24
N ASN A 31 18.94 9.33 0.45
CA ASN A 31 19.01 9.49 -0.99
C ASN A 31 17.63 9.35 -1.66
N ALA A 32 16.80 8.39 -1.23
CA ALA A 32 15.44 8.22 -1.74
C ALA A 32 14.56 9.43 -1.44
N ILE A 33 14.69 10.02 -0.26
CA ILE A 33 13.95 11.24 0.13
C ILE A 33 14.43 12.45 -0.69
N LYS A 34 15.75 12.63 -0.84
CA LYS A 34 16.31 13.73 -1.66
C LYS A 34 15.86 13.66 -3.11
N ASN A 35 15.60 12.46 -3.62
CA ASN A 35 15.16 12.22 -4.99
C ASN A 35 13.70 11.73 -5.06
N ILE A 36 12.83 12.22 -4.17
CA ILE A 36 11.47 11.68 -4.02
C ILE A 36 10.63 11.78 -5.30
N GLU A 37 10.84 12.81 -6.12
CA GLU A 37 10.15 12.96 -7.40
C GLU A 37 10.48 11.82 -8.37
N LYS A 38 11.76 11.44 -8.43
CA LYS A 38 12.22 10.29 -9.23
C LYS A 38 11.59 8.99 -8.72
N VAL A 39 11.56 8.81 -7.40
CA VAL A 39 10.93 7.66 -6.75
C VAL A 39 9.42 7.63 -7.07
N ASP A 40 8.75 8.77 -7.07
CA ASP A 40 7.32 8.83 -7.38
C ASP A 40 7.04 8.40 -8.82
N VAL A 41 7.81 8.92 -9.78
CA VAL A 41 7.72 8.52 -11.20
C VAL A 41 7.99 7.02 -11.37
N GLU A 42 9.06 6.50 -10.76
CA GLU A 42 9.46 5.10 -10.87
C GLU A 42 8.40 4.14 -10.29
N TYR A 43 7.76 4.53 -9.19
CA TYR A 43 6.80 3.66 -8.49
C TYR A 43 5.34 3.95 -8.82
N LYS A 44 5.02 4.96 -9.63
CA LYS A 44 3.65 5.37 -9.98
C LYS A 44 2.77 4.20 -10.44
N GLU A 45 3.22 3.46 -11.45
CA GLU A 45 2.44 2.34 -12.01
C GLU A 45 2.34 1.16 -11.04
N LYS A 46 3.39 0.89 -10.26
CA LYS A 46 3.34 -0.15 -9.23
C LYS A 46 2.34 0.21 -8.13
N ARG A 47 2.35 1.46 -7.66
CA ARG A 47 1.39 2.00 -6.70
C ARG A 47 -0.04 1.91 -7.23
N LYS A 48 -0.27 2.26 -8.50
CA LYS A 48 -1.57 2.10 -9.16
C LYS A 48 -2.06 0.65 -9.08
N LYS A 49 -1.25 -0.32 -9.49
CA LYS A 49 -1.60 -1.76 -9.44
C LYS A 49 -1.89 -2.26 -8.02
N ILE A 50 -1.08 -1.84 -7.04
CA ILE A 50 -1.28 -2.22 -5.63
C ILE A 50 -2.57 -1.61 -5.10
N ARG A 51 -2.81 -0.31 -5.35
CA ARG A 51 -4.03 0.38 -4.96
C ARG A 51 -5.26 -0.29 -5.56
N ASP A 52 -5.24 -0.58 -6.86
CA ASP A 52 -6.39 -1.18 -7.53
C ASP A 52 -6.64 -2.62 -7.02
N LYS A 53 -5.60 -3.35 -6.59
CA LYS A 53 -5.71 -4.68 -5.99
C LYS A 53 -6.26 -4.66 -4.55
N PHE A 54 -5.73 -3.79 -3.69
CA PHE A 54 -6.00 -3.83 -2.26
C PHE A 54 -7.10 -2.83 -1.82
N ASN A 55 -7.25 -1.73 -2.55
CA ASN A 55 -8.17 -0.64 -2.21
C ASN A 55 -9.38 -0.58 -3.16
N LYS A 56 -9.75 -1.69 -3.79
CA LYS A 56 -10.86 -1.76 -4.76
C LYS A 56 -12.22 -1.25 -4.24
N TYR A 57 -12.44 -1.26 -2.93
CA TYR A 57 -13.68 -0.80 -2.29
C TYR A 57 -13.52 0.53 -1.55
N LEU A 58 -12.43 1.26 -1.81
CA LEU A 58 -12.19 2.58 -1.24
C LEU A 58 -12.92 3.66 -2.07
N ASP A 59 -14.24 3.57 -2.12
CA ASP A 59 -15.14 4.51 -2.81
C ASP A 59 -15.78 5.53 -1.85
N GLY A 60 -15.43 5.48 -0.55
CA GLY A 60 -16.00 6.32 0.49
C GLY A 60 -17.40 5.91 0.98
N LYS A 61 -17.96 4.81 0.48
CA LYS A 61 -19.36 4.40 0.74
C LYS A 61 -19.52 3.18 1.62
N SER A 62 -18.49 2.80 2.37
CA SER A 62 -18.52 1.61 3.22
C SER A 62 -19.63 1.65 4.26
N THR A 63 -19.77 2.76 4.98
CA THR A 63 -20.82 2.94 5.99
C THR A 63 -22.21 2.93 5.35
N GLU A 64 -22.40 3.72 4.30
CA GLU A 64 -23.66 3.80 3.55
C GLU A 64 -24.15 2.41 3.09
N ARG A 65 -23.25 1.56 2.56
CA ARG A 65 -23.59 0.19 2.15
C ARG A 65 -24.16 -0.67 3.27
N ILE A 66 -23.63 -0.55 4.48
CA ILE A 66 -24.09 -1.32 5.64
C ILE A 66 -25.42 -0.78 6.16
N LEU A 67 -25.57 0.55 6.26
CA LEU A 67 -26.83 1.17 6.66
C LEU A 67 -27.97 0.78 5.70
N ASN A 68 -27.71 0.83 4.39
CA ASN A 68 -28.66 0.40 3.37
C ASN A 68 -28.99 -1.09 3.48
N TYR A 69 -28.01 -1.96 3.76
CA TYR A 69 -28.23 -3.39 3.94
C TYR A 69 -29.15 -3.71 5.13
N PHE A 70 -28.98 -3.01 6.25
CA PHE A 70 -29.82 -3.16 7.45
C PHE A 70 -31.07 -2.28 7.44
N LYS A 71 -31.29 -1.46 6.41
CA LYS A 71 -32.39 -0.49 6.31
C LYS A 71 -32.45 0.47 7.50
N ILE A 72 -31.28 0.92 7.95
CA ILE A 72 -31.17 1.88 9.04
C ILE A 72 -31.19 3.28 8.44
N GLU A 73 -32.20 4.07 8.79
CA GLU A 73 -32.26 5.49 8.45
C GLU A 73 -31.40 6.30 9.44
N TYR A 74 -30.62 7.24 8.91
CA TYR A 74 -29.80 8.16 9.69
C TYR A 74 -29.99 9.58 9.13
N SER A 75 -30.06 10.57 10.02
CA SER A 75 -30.43 11.97 9.73
C SER A 75 -29.22 12.88 9.64
#